data_AF-X0S7T9-F1
#
_entry.id   AF-X0S7T9-F1
#
_cell.length_a   1.000
_cell.length_b   1.000
_cell.length_c   1.000
_cell.angle_alpha   90.00
_cell.angle_beta   90.00
_cell.angle_gamma   90.00
#
_symmetry.space_group_name_H-M   'P 1'
#
loop_
_entity.id
_entity.type
_entity.pdbx_description
1 polymer ?
#
loop_
_entity_poly.entity_id
_entity_poly.type
_entity_poly.pdbx_seq_one_letter_code
_entity_poly.pdbx_strand_id
1 'polypeptide(L)'
;AVSPDAIKYDSAKKEWYKVGSGINSMSKGTYSFLFGNFHHGQPMTIANLLYAESFVTEWINKDGEDDKYYDAEYENYHRPDQEIKQGWLLNPDGTITSYFDYNFPPSKERVAANGAPQAYLSGRYMVLPWEIFEVLAELVAVGSESGTVYSFTPGEGVEQVDLLRPSCVKDIRAKLVELKNDSHLPVSLKDYVTAEEAKTGYEAAIKWIDEKGHAFIGNGAFYLEKYDPTTNYIELTAFRDPEYPFTPDYWPSVFATTTVRIDDVDIPAIYLREKEEDLSIKVKVSEVLYPEGTAKIAEGGEVSAMLITPTEELSYQAKFLGAGLFEVIIPPEATKDLEGGSYTILISSSIEGAVPASIASSIVVY
;
A
#
# COMPACT_ATOMS: atom_id res chain seq x y z
N ALA A 1 3.49 -25.56 17.53
CA ALA A 1 4.19 -26.50 16.64
C ALA A 1 3.85 -26.18 15.20
N VAL A 2 4.89 -26.02 14.39
CA VAL A 2 4.80 -25.88 12.93
C VAL A 2 4.61 -27.25 12.31
N SER A 3 3.85 -27.34 11.23
CA SER A 3 3.72 -28.60 10.49
C SER A 3 5.07 -29.00 9.89
N PRO A 4 5.51 -30.27 10.00
CA PRO A 4 6.75 -30.70 9.35
C PRO A 4 6.68 -30.62 7.82
N ASP A 5 5.47 -30.58 7.26
CA ASP A 5 5.22 -30.42 5.82
C ASP A 5 5.10 -28.94 5.39
N ALA A 6 5.20 -27.98 6.32
CA ALA A 6 5.30 -26.58 5.93
C ALA A 6 6.58 -26.35 5.11
N ILE A 7 6.53 -25.45 4.14
CA ILE A 7 7.61 -25.17 3.19
C ILE A 7 8.22 -23.79 3.44
N LYS A 8 9.51 -23.68 3.11
CA LYS A 8 10.25 -22.43 2.91
C LYS A 8 11.05 -22.52 1.62
N TYR A 9 11.42 -21.37 1.06
CA TYR A 9 12.32 -21.31 -0.08
C TYR A 9 13.77 -21.21 0.38
N ASP A 10 14.67 -21.94 -0.28
CA ASP A 10 16.12 -21.85 -0.12
C ASP A 10 16.68 -21.23 -1.40
N SER A 11 17.13 -19.97 -1.32
CA SER A 11 17.69 -19.24 -2.46
C SER A 11 18.97 -19.91 -2.94
N ALA A 12 19.89 -20.30 -2.07
CA ALA A 12 21.16 -20.90 -2.47
C ALA A 12 20.97 -22.22 -3.23
N LYS A 13 19.98 -23.04 -2.85
CA LYS A 13 19.66 -24.30 -3.54
C LYS A 13 18.61 -24.15 -4.65
N LYS A 14 17.97 -22.99 -4.75
CA LYS A 14 16.88 -22.70 -5.70
C LYS A 14 15.71 -23.70 -5.59
N GLU A 15 15.30 -24.05 -4.38
CA GLU A 15 14.24 -25.04 -4.16
C GLU A 15 13.34 -24.74 -2.94
N TRP A 16 12.11 -25.22 -3.01
CA TRP A 16 11.22 -25.29 -1.85
C TRP A 16 11.54 -26.54 -1.04
N TYR A 17 11.76 -26.37 0.26
CA TYR A 17 12.04 -27.48 1.17
C TYR A 17 11.04 -27.54 2.32
N LYS A 18 10.78 -28.75 2.80
CA LYS A 18 9.97 -28.98 4.01
C LYS A 18 10.78 -28.62 5.24
N VAL A 19 10.20 -27.84 6.14
CA VAL A 19 10.89 -27.33 7.34
C VAL A 19 11.20 -28.43 8.37
N GLY A 20 10.45 -29.54 8.34
CA GLY A 20 10.67 -30.67 9.23
C GLY A 20 10.15 -30.47 10.65
N SER A 21 10.41 -31.47 11.50
CA SER A 21 9.87 -31.54 12.86
C SER A 21 10.64 -30.67 13.86
N GLY A 22 10.00 -30.30 14.97
CA GLY A 22 10.67 -29.64 16.11
C GLY A 22 10.64 -28.11 16.09
N ILE A 23 10.07 -27.50 15.05
CA ILE A 23 9.89 -26.05 14.95
C ILE A 23 8.60 -25.62 15.65
N ASN A 24 8.68 -24.50 16.37
CA ASN A 24 7.54 -23.83 16.96
C ASN A 24 7.37 -22.45 16.36
N SER A 25 6.14 -21.94 16.40
CA SER A 25 5.82 -20.56 16.04
C SER A 25 5.03 -19.93 17.18
N MET A 26 5.13 -18.62 17.36
CA MET A 26 4.28 -17.87 18.30
C MET A 26 2.81 -17.91 17.86
N SER A 27 2.58 -17.77 16.56
CA SER A 27 1.26 -17.64 15.96
C SER A 27 1.13 -18.51 14.71
N LYS A 28 -0.13 -18.76 14.31
CA LYS A 28 -0.47 -19.31 13.00
C LYS A 28 -1.82 -18.76 12.55
N GLY A 29 -2.01 -18.63 11.23
CA GLY A 29 -3.28 -18.27 10.61
C GLY A 29 -3.52 -19.13 9.38
N THR A 30 -4.77 -19.51 9.11
CA THR A 30 -5.16 -20.20 7.88
C THR A 30 -5.97 -19.24 7.03
N TYR A 31 -5.49 -18.99 5.80
CA TYR A 31 -5.99 -17.93 4.92
C TYR A 31 -6.62 -18.54 3.67
N SER A 32 -7.83 -18.11 3.37
CA SER A 32 -8.47 -18.30 2.06
C SER A 32 -8.29 -17.03 1.22
N PHE A 33 -8.33 -17.20 -0.10
CA PHE A 33 -8.07 -16.12 -1.05
C PHE A 33 -9.27 -15.94 -1.98
N LEU A 34 -9.64 -14.68 -2.22
CA LEU A 34 -10.59 -14.30 -3.25
C LEU A 34 -9.81 -13.93 -4.51
N PHE A 35 -9.34 -14.94 -5.23
CA PHE A 35 -8.64 -14.73 -6.49
C PHE A 35 -9.63 -14.32 -7.58
N GLY A 36 -9.25 -13.28 -8.33
CA GLY A 36 -9.86 -12.91 -9.60
C GLY A 36 -8.77 -12.86 -10.68
N ASN A 37 -9.04 -12.15 -11.77
CA ASN A 37 -8.03 -11.88 -12.79
C ASN A 37 -7.20 -10.64 -12.44
N PHE A 38 -5.92 -10.67 -12.81
CA PHE A 38 -5.14 -9.45 -13.00
C PHE A 38 -5.69 -8.66 -14.19
N HIS A 39 -5.31 -7.37 -14.30
CA HIS A 39 -5.85 -6.47 -15.31
C HIS A 39 -5.58 -6.87 -16.76
N HIS A 40 -4.55 -7.68 -17.02
CA HIS A 40 -4.25 -8.26 -18.33
C HIS A 40 -5.01 -9.57 -18.62
N GLY A 41 -5.92 -9.97 -17.73
CA GLY A 41 -6.83 -11.10 -17.92
C GLY A 41 -6.28 -12.46 -17.49
N GLN A 42 -5.08 -12.55 -16.92
CA GLN A 42 -4.58 -13.81 -16.36
C GLN A 42 -5.12 -14.03 -14.94
N PRO A 43 -5.47 -15.28 -14.58
CA PRO A 43 -5.98 -15.58 -13.25
C PRO A 43 -4.89 -15.45 -12.18
N MET A 44 -5.27 -14.94 -11.01
CA MET A 44 -4.45 -15.03 -9.81
C MET A 44 -4.46 -16.47 -9.28
N THR A 45 -3.30 -16.97 -8.85
CA THR A 45 -3.18 -18.31 -8.23
C THR A 45 -2.24 -18.28 -7.03
N ILE A 46 -2.14 -19.41 -6.33
CA ILE A 46 -1.14 -19.60 -5.25
C ILE A 46 0.29 -19.38 -5.78
N ALA A 47 0.56 -19.61 -7.07
CA ALA A 47 1.87 -19.35 -7.67
C ALA A 47 2.31 -17.89 -7.50
N ASN A 48 1.38 -16.91 -7.54
CA ASN A 48 1.73 -15.51 -7.31
C ASN A 48 2.22 -15.25 -5.88
N LEU A 49 1.64 -15.95 -4.89
CA LEU A 49 2.06 -15.84 -3.49
C LEU A 49 3.41 -16.52 -3.26
N LEU A 50 3.60 -17.71 -3.84
CA LEU A 50 4.85 -18.46 -3.77
C LEU A 50 5.98 -17.69 -4.46
N TYR A 51 5.73 -17.16 -5.66
CA TYR A 51 6.71 -16.34 -6.35
C TYR A 51 7.10 -15.15 -5.50
N ALA A 52 6.13 -14.43 -4.94
CA ALA A 52 6.42 -13.25 -4.12
C ALA A 52 7.31 -13.60 -2.91
N GLU A 53 7.02 -14.71 -2.22
CA GLU A 53 7.85 -15.18 -1.11
C GLU A 53 9.25 -15.61 -1.55
N SER A 54 9.35 -16.34 -2.67
CA SER A 54 10.64 -16.78 -3.21
C SER A 54 11.48 -15.62 -3.71
N PHE A 55 10.87 -14.62 -4.34
CA PHE A 55 11.55 -13.42 -4.81
C PHE A 55 12.13 -12.65 -3.63
N VAL A 56 11.35 -12.39 -2.58
CA VAL A 56 11.90 -11.68 -1.43
C VAL A 56 13.06 -12.50 -0.84
N THR A 57 12.89 -13.81 -0.68
CA THR A 57 13.95 -14.68 -0.14
C THR A 57 15.21 -14.66 -1.00
N GLU A 58 15.07 -14.66 -2.33
CA GLU A 58 16.17 -14.54 -3.28
C GLU A 58 16.91 -13.20 -3.09
N TRP A 59 16.20 -12.09 -3.23
CA TRP A 59 16.79 -10.74 -3.28
C TRP A 59 17.36 -10.24 -1.94
N ILE A 60 17.05 -10.89 -0.82
CA ILE A 60 17.64 -10.58 0.49
C ILE A 60 18.82 -11.47 0.88
N ASN A 61 19.13 -12.54 0.14
CA ASN A 61 20.20 -13.46 0.51
C ASN A 61 21.32 -13.39 -0.52
N LYS A 62 22.54 -13.08 -0.06
CA LYS A 62 23.73 -13.10 -0.92
C LYS A 62 24.30 -14.52 -0.95
N ASP A 63 23.92 -15.30 -1.96
CA ASP A 63 24.27 -16.72 -2.08
C ASP A 63 25.69 -16.97 -2.62
N GLY A 64 26.39 -15.91 -3.05
CA GLY A 64 27.77 -15.96 -3.53
C GLY A 64 28.39 -14.57 -3.72
N GLU A 65 29.69 -14.51 -4.03
CA GLU A 65 30.39 -13.22 -4.22
C GLU A 65 29.84 -12.43 -5.42
N ASP A 66 29.55 -13.13 -6.52
CA ASP A 66 29.04 -12.59 -7.80
C ASP A 66 27.51 -12.73 -7.94
N ASP A 67 26.79 -12.84 -6.83
CA ASP A 67 25.34 -12.99 -6.85
C ASP A 67 24.66 -11.73 -7.40
N LYS A 68 23.97 -11.89 -8.53
CA LYS A 68 23.28 -10.80 -9.24
C LYS A 68 21.84 -10.64 -8.81
N TYR A 69 21.30 -11.58 -8.04
CA TYR A 69 19.93 -11.56 -7.53
C TYR A 69 19.94 -11.19 -6.04
N TYR A 70 20.71 -10.16 -5.70
CA TYR A 70 20.86 -9.64 -4.35
C TYR A 70 20.86 -8.10 -4.36
N ASP A 71 20.10 -7.49 -3.46
CA ASP A 71 20.10 -6.04 -3.24
C ASP A 71 20.17 -5.73 -1.74
N ALA A 72 21.21 -5.03 -1.31
CA ALA A 72 21.49 -4.76 0.11
C ALA A 72 20.48 -3.79 0.76
N GLU A 73 19.93 -2.84 -0.01
CA GLU A 73 18.90 -1.93 0.51
C GLU A 73 17.56 -2.65 0.61
N TYR A 74 17.26 -3.51 -0.37
CA TYR A 74 16.10 -4.39 -0.35
C TYR A 74 16.14 -5.37 0.83
N GLU A 75 17.30 -5.97 1.09
CA GLU A 75 17.57 -6.79 2.28
C GLU A 75 17.27 -6.03 3.57
N ASN A 76 17.87 -4.85 3.74
CA ASN A 76 17.71 -4.07 4.96
C ASN A 76 16.24 -3.74 5.26
N TYR A 77 15.44 -3.52 4.21
CA TYR A 77 14.01 -3.26 4.34
C TYR A 77 13.18 -4.53 4.67
N HIS A 78 13.45 -5.66 4.00
CA HIS A 78 12.56 -6.84 4.06
C HIS A 78 13.01 -7.93 5.05
N ARG A 79 14.29 -7.96 5.46
CA ARG A 79 14.82 -8.98 6.37
C ARG A 79 14.03 -9.09 7.69
N PRO A 80 13.65 -8.00 8.38
CA PRO A 80 12.88 -8.10 9.62
C PRO A 80 11.56 -8.86 9.47
N ASP A 81 10.81 -8.61 8.40
CA ASP A 81 9.53 -9.28 8.12
C ASP A 81 9.71 -10.73 7.65
N GLN A 82 10.85 -11.05 7.02
CA GLN A 82 11.16 -12.40 6.58
C GLN A 82 11.63 -13.31 7.73
N GLU A 83 12.38 -12.78 8.68
CA GLU A 83 12.91 -13.55 9.81
C GLU A 83 11.82 -14.08 10.75
N ILE A 84 10.66 -13.41 10.82
CA ILE A 84 9.53 -13.90 11.61
C ILE A 84 8.80 -15.09 10.96
N LYS A 85 9.06 -15.44 9.70
CA LYS A 85 8.34 -16.52 9.00
C LYS A 85 8.94 -17.89 9.28
N GLN A 86 8.10 -18.78 9.82
CA GLN A 86 8.45 -20.17 10.12
C GLN A 86 8.03 -21.16 9.02
N GLY A 87 7.28 -20.70 8.02
CA GLY A 87 6.94 -21.46 6.82
C GLY A 87 5.43 -21.54 6.56
N TRP A 88 5.08 -22.05 5.38
CA TRP A 88 3.70 -22.16 4.90
C TRP A 88 3.31 -23.61 4.69
N LEU A 89 2.16 -24.03 5.20
CA LEU A 89 1.54 -25.28 4.80
C LEU A 89 0.49 -24.99 3.73
N LEU A 90 0.71 -25.52 2.53
CA LEU A 90 -0.25 -25.46 1.42
C LEU A 90 -1.30 -26.56 1.65
N ASN A 91 -2.55 -26.17 1.87
CA ASN A 91 -3.62 -27.11 2.18
C ASN A 91 -4.32 -27.59 0.89
N PRO A 92 -4.86 -28.83 0.85
CA PRO A 92 -5.56 -29.36 -0.33
C PRO A 92 -6.80 -28.57 -0.76
N ASP A 93 -7.38 -27.76 0.14
CA ASP A 93 -8.54 -26.91 -0.13
C ASP A 93 -8.18 -25.55 -0.74
N GLY A 94 -6.91 -25.33 -1.08
CA GLY A 94 -6.42 -24.07 -1.66
C GLY A 94 -6.14 -22.97 -0.63
N THR A 95 -6.27 -23.26 0.67
CA THR A 95 -5.86 -22.33 1.73
C THR A 95 -4.38 -22.45 2.05
N ILE A 96 -3.79 -21.41 2.64
CA ILE A 96 -2.43 -21.45 3.17
C ILE A 96 -2.49 -21.28 4.68
N THR A 97 -1.89 -22.22 5.43
CA THR A 97 -1.60 -22.02 6.85
C THR A 97 -0.21 -21.42 7.00
N SER A 98 -0.13 -20.16 7.41
CA SER A 98 1.13 -19.47 7.69
C SER A 98 1.50 -19.61 9.16
N TYR A 99 2.77 -19.94 9.42
CA TYR A 99 3.36 -20.03 10.76
C TYR A 99 4.40 -18.93 10.93
N PHE A 100 4.33 -18.18 12.02
CA PHE A 100 5.17 -16.99 12.20
C PHE A 100 5.35 -16.58 13.66
N ASP A 101 6.46 -15.89 13.94
CA ASP A 101 6.89 -15.41 15.27
C ASP A 101 6.55 -13.95 15.52
N TYR A 102 5.27 -13.63 15.30
CA TYR A 102 4.70 -12.34 15.67
C TYR A 102 3.46 -12.57 16.55
N ASN A 103 3.33 -11.77 17.61
CA ASN A 103 2.16 -11.77 18.48
C ASN A 103 1.88 -10.36 18.99
N PHE A 104 0.61 -9.99 19.01
CA PHE A 104 0.11 -8.72 19.53
C PHE A 104 -1.14 -9.03 20.38
N PRO A 105 -0.97 -9.34 21.68
CA PRO A 105 -2.06 -9.79 22.55
C PRO A 105 -3.32 -8.92 22.55
N PRO A 106 -3.25 -7.58 22.41
CA PRO A 106 -4.45 -6.74 22.39
C PRO A 106 -5.35 -6.91 21.15
N SER A 107 -4.86 -7.45 20.02
CA SER A 107 -5.69 -7.64 18.81
C SER A 107 -5.26 -8.85 18.01
N LYS A 108 -6.18 -9.82 17.88
CA LYS A 108 -5.99 -11.01 17.05
C LYS A 108 -6.01 -10.68 15.57
N GLU A 109 -6.76 -9.66 15.19
CA GLU A 109 -6.90 -9.16 13.82
C GLU A 109 -5.55 -8.61 13.35
N ARG A 110 -4.85 -7.86 14.21
CA ARG A 110 -3.48 -7.40 13.92
C ARG A 110 -2.52 -8.57 13.79
N VAL A 111 -2.59 -9.58 14.65
CA VAL A 111 -1.78 -10.80 14.52
C VAL A 111 -2.06 -11.51 13.19
N ALA A 112 -3.32 -11.68 12.84
CA ALA A 112 -3.73 -12.32 11.59
C ALA A 112 -3.26 -11.53 10.36
N ALA A 113 -3.31 -10.18 10.39
CA ALA A 113 -2.85 -9.34 9.29
C ALA A 113 -1.33 -9.48 9.04
N ASN A 114 -0.53 -9.59 10.09
CA ASN A 114 0.93 -9.76 9.98
C ASN A 114 1.35 -11.16 9.49
N GLY A 115 0.47 -12.15 9.65
CA GLY A 115 0.72 -13.52 9.19
C GLY A 115 0.26 -13.84 7.77
N ALA A 116 -0.46 -12.94 7.13
CA ALA A 116 -1.14 -13.21 5.86
C ALA A 116 -0.14 -13.32 4.69
N PRO A 117 -0.19 -14.38 3.87
CA PRO A 117 0.54 -14.45 2.61
C PRO A 117 0.15 -13.29 1.68
N GLN A 118 1.14 -12.69 1.02
CA GLN A 118 0.96 -11.47 0.22
C GLN A 118 1.74 -11.57 -1.10
N ALA A 119 1.17 -10.99 -2.17
CA ALA A 119 1.73 -10.98 -3.52
C ALA A 119 2.32 -9.62 -3.92
N TYR A 120 2.86 -8.84 -2.98
CA TYR A 120 3.55 -7.58 -3.26
C TYR A 120 5.03 -7.68 -2.89
N LEU A 121 5.88 -7.01 -3.65
CA LEU A 121 7.34 -7.14 -3.60
C LEU A 121 8.07 -5.88 -3.14
N SER A 122 7.36 -4.86 -2.68
CA SER A 122 7.99 -3.67 -2.13
C SER A 122 7.25 -3.25 -0.87
N GLY A 123 7.89 -2.45 -0.02
CA GLY A 123 7.22 -1.75 1.08
C GLY A 123 5.99 -0.91 0.68
N ARG A 124 5.72 -0.80 -0.62
CA ARG A 124 4.49 -0.28 -1.19
C ARG A 124 3.61 -1.47 -1.54
N TYR A 125 2.40 -1.51 -0.98
CA TYR A 125 1.37 -2.55 -1.14
C TYR A 125 0.85 -2.68 -2.59
N MET A 126 1.75 -2.95 -3.54
CA MET A 126 1.49 -3.05 -4.98
C MET A 126 1.53 -4.53 -5.37
N VAL A 127 0.36 -5.07 -5.71
CA VAL A 127 0.22 -6.43 -6.21
C VAL A 127 0.38 -6.42 -7.72
N LEU A 128 1.39 -7.12 -8.22
CA LEU A 128 1.65 -7.33 -9.66
C LEU A 128 1.67 -8.84 -9.96
N PRO A 129 1.41 -9.24 -11.21
CA PRO A 129 1.54 -10.64 -11.60
C PRO A 129 3.02 -11.06 -11.61
N TRP A 130 3.29 -12.35 -11.38
CA TRP A 130 4.66 -12.83 -11.13
C TRP A 130 5.56 -12.62 -12.35
N GLU A 131 5.01 -12.66 -13.56
CA GLU A 131 5.73 -12.41 -14.80
C GLU A 131 6.26 -10.97 -14.92
N ILE A 132 5.58 -9.99 -14.33
CA ILE A 132 6.08 -8.61 -14.27
C ILE A 132 7.20 -8.50 -13.26
N PHE A 133 7.13 -9.23 -12.15
CA PHE A 133 8.24 -9.24 -11.21
C PHE A 133 9.46 -9.97 -11.76
N GLU A 134 9.27 -11.06 -12.50
CA GLU A 134 10.35 -11.81 -13.13
C GLU A 134 11.08 -11.00 -14.19
N VAL A 135 10.35 -10.31 -15.07
CA VAL A 135 11.01 -9.47 -16.07
C VAL A 135 11.81 -8.34 -15.42
N LEU A 136 11.34 -7.77 -14.30
CA LEU A 136 12.11 -6.77 -13.55
C LEU A 136 13.38 -7.40 -12.93
N ALA A 137 13.27 -8.59 -12.35
CA ALA A 137 14.42 -9.32 -11.82
C ALA A 137 15.49 -9.55 -12.90
N GLU A 138 15.06 -10.02 -14.06
CA GLU A 138 15.91 -10.31 -15.21
C GLU A 138 16.54 -9.05 -15.81
N LEU A 139 15.81 -7.93 -15.85
CA LEU A 139 16.39 -6.64 -16.26
C LEU A 139 17.51 -6.18 -15.33
N VAL A 140 17.36 -6.37 -14.01
CA VAL A 140 18.36 -5.98 -13.02
C VAL A 140 19.56 -6.95 -13.02
N ALA A 141 19.31 -8.26 -13.01
CA ALA A 141 20.35 -9.27 -12.86
C ALA A 141 21.08 -9.58 -14.19
N VAL A 142 20.38 -9.60 -15.32
CA VAL A 142 20.94 -10.02 -16.61
C VAL A 142 21.20 -8.82 -17.53
N GLY A 143 20.33 -7.82 -17.49
CA GLY A 143 20.46 -6.58 -18.24
C GLY A 143 19.38 -6.38 -19.30
N SER A 144 19.42 -5.19 -19.91
CA SER A 144 18.41 -4.71 -20.86
C SER A 144 18.92 -4.68 -22.30
N GLU A 145 17.99 -4.67 -23.27
CA GLU A 145 18.33 -4.51 -24.69
C GLU A 145 18.94 -3.14 -24.99
N SER A 146 18.46 -2.08 -24.32
CA SER A 146 19.01 -0.73 -24.47
C SER A 146 20.43 -0.55 -23.90
N GLY A 147 20.89 -1.49 -23.06
CA GLY A 147 22.12 -1.35 -22.29
C GLY A 147 21.98 -0.48 -21.04
N THR A 148 20.76 -0.03 -20.70
CA THR A 148 20.48 0.64 -19.42
C THR A 148 20.70 -0.35 -18.28
N VAL A 149 21.45 0.07 -17.26
CA VAL A 149 21.67 -0.71 -16.04
C VAL A 149 20.55 -0.38 -15.06
N TYR A 150 19.72 -1.37 -14.73
CA TYR A 150 18.58 -1.20 -13.84
C TYR A 150 18.87 -1.66 -12.42
N SER A 151 18.13 -1.10 -11.45
CA SER A 151 18.14 -1.48 -10.05
C SER A 151 16.74 -1.35 -9.44
N PHE A 152 16.44 -2.08 -8.37
CA PHE A 152 15.23 -1.84 -7.56
C PHE A 152 15.36 -0.58 -6.69
N THR A 153 16.60 -0.16 -6.47
CA THR A 153 16.99 0.91 -5.56
C THR A 153 17.72 2.01 -6.34
N PRO A 154 17.39 3.30 -6.13
CA PRO A 154 18.07 4.40 -6.81
C PRO A 154 19.55 4.48 -6.39
N GLY A 155 20.44 4.72 -7.35
CA GLY A 155 21.88 4.81 -7.08
C GLY A 155 22.65 5.49 -8.22
N GLU A 156 23.92 5.78 -7.99
CA GLU A 156 24.78 6.35 -9.03
C GLU A 156 25.05 5.32 -10.14
N GLY A 157 24.86 5.72 -11.39
CA GLY A 157 25.12 4.88 -12.56
C GLY A 157 24.06 3.80 -12.85
N VAL A 158 22.96 3.77 -12.09
CA VAL A 158 21.83 2.85 -12.31
C VAL A 158 20.51 3.61 -12.40
N GLU A 159 19.57 3.09 -13.18
CA GLU A 159 18.20 3.60 -13.19
C GLU A 159 17.29 2.70 -12.37
N GLN A 160 16.37 3.29 -11.60
CA GLN A 160 15.33 2.50 -10.95
C GLN A 160 14.38 1.91 -12.00
N VAL A 161 14.03 0.62 -11.86
CA VAL A 161 12.98 -0.01 -12.67
C VAL A 161 11.65 0.74 -12.52
N ASP A 162 10.94 0.91 -13.63
CA ASP A 162 9.74 1.74 -13.67
C ASP A 162 8.76 1.22 -14.72
N LEU A 163 7.56 0.91 -14.26
CA LEU A 163 6.50 0.31 -15.07
C LEU A 163 5.78 1.31 -15.98
N LEU A 164 6.06 2.61 -15.85
CA LEU A 164 5.39 3.70 -16.56
C LEU A 164 6.36 4.50 -17.44
N ARG A 165 7.65 4.56 -17.10
CA ARG A 165 8.65 5.29 -17.88
C ARG A 165 8.84 4.65 -19.27
N PRO A 166 8.62 5.38 -20.39
CA PRO A 166 8.63 4.78 -21.73
C PRO A 166 9.91 4.03 -22.12
N SER A 167 11.09 4.51 -21.69
CA SER A 167 12.35 3.81 -21.95
C SER A 167 12.42 2.45 -21.24
N CYS A 168 12.05 2.42 -19.95
CA CYS A 168 12.03 1.18 -19.17
C CYS A 168 10.93 0.22 -19.66
N VAL A 169 9.74 0.72 -19.98
CA VAL A 169 8.64 -0.09 -20.56
C VAL A 169 9.06 -0.78 -21.86
N LYS A 170 9.86 -0.10 -22.70
CA LYS A 170 10.41 -0.70 -23.92
C LYS A 170 11.34 -1.88 -23.60
N ASP A 171 12.23 -1.73 -22.63
CA ASP A 171 13.15 -2.80 -22.21
C ASP A 171 12.41 -3.95 -21.49
N ILE A 172 11.40 -3.64 -20.67
CA ILE A 172 10.50 -4.64 -20.07
C ILE A 172 9.85 -5.48 -21.16
N ARG A 173 9.28 -4.83 -22.18
CA ARG A 173 8.66 -5.55 -23.30
C ARG A 173 9.66 -6.42 -24.05
N ALA A 174 10.87 -5.91 -24.33
CA ALA A 174 11.91 -6.67 -25.01
C ALA A 174 12.33 -7.91 -24.20
N LYS A 175 12.52 -7.74 -22.89
CA LYS A 175 12.85 -8.86 -21.99
C LYS A 175 11.71 -9.86 -21.88
N LEU A 176 10.44 -9.44 -21.82
CA LEU A 176 9.29 -10.37 -21.87
C LEU A 176 9.29 -11.21 -23.16
N VAL A 177 9.65 -10.63 -24.31
CA VAL A 177 9.76 -11.38 -25.58
C VAL A 177 10.90 -12.40 -25.52
N GLU A 178 12.04 -12.04 -24.96
CA GLU A 178 13.18 -12.94 -24.73
C GLU A 178 12.76 -14.13 -23.83
N LEU A 179 12.27 -13.85 -22.63
CA LEU A 179 11.82 -14.87 -21.67
C LEU A 179 10.78 -15.81 -22.29
N LYS A 180 9.86 -15.26 -23.08
CA LYS A 180 8.87 -16.05 -23.80
C LYS A 180 9.50 -16.99 -24.82
N ASN A 181 10.41 -16.50 -25.65
CA ASN A 181 11.04 -17.29 -26.71
C ASN A 181 11.92 -18.41 -26.13
N ASP A 182 12.53 -18.15 -24.98
CA ASP A 182 13.39 -19.11 -24.28
C ASP A 182 12.59 -20.11 -23.43
N SER A 183 11.26 -19.99 -23.38
CA SER A 183 10.38 -20.77 -22.50
C SER A 183 10.81 -20.65 -21.03
N HIS A 184 11.27 -19.46 -20.64
CA HIS A 184 11.80 -19.19 -19.31
C HIS A 184 10.71 -19.35 -18.25
N LEU A 185 11.01 -20.15 -17.23
CA LEU A 185 10.15 -20.37 -16.09
C LEU A 185 10.99 -20.19 -14.82
N PRO A 186 10.60 -19.29 -13.89
CA PRO A 186 11.32 -19.13 -12.65
C PRO A 186 11.42 -20.46 -11.91
N VAL A 187 12.62 -20.82 -11.48
CA VAL A 187 12.88 -22.12 -10.84
C VAL A 187 12.04 -22.36 -9.59
N SER A 188 11.66 -21.29 -8.87
CA SER A 188 10.76 -21.34 -7.72
C SER A 188 9.32 -21.74 -8.07
N LEU A 189 8.92 -21.64 -9.35
CA LEU A 189 7.58 -21.96 -9.82
C LEU A 189 7.49 -23.26 -10.63
N LYS A 190 8.60 -23.98 -10.85
CA LYS A 190 8.64 -25.18 -11.72
C LYS A 190 7.63 -26.28 -11.37
N ASP A 191 7.24 -26.37 -10.09
CA ASP A 191 6.29 -27.36 -9.56
C ASP A 191 4.85 -26.82 -9.47
N TYR A 192 4.63 -25.55 -9.81
CA TYR A 192 3.36 -24.83 -9.62
C TYR A 192 2.82 -24.19 -10.90
N VAL A 193 3.67 -23.97 -11.89
CA VAL A 193 3.36 -23.35 -13.18
C VAL A 193 4.07 -24.14 -14.27
N THR A 194 3.38 -24.40 -15.37
CA THR A 194 3.97 -25.03 -16.56
C THR A 194 4.65 -24.01 -17.46
N ALA A 195 5.60 -24.45 -18.30
CA ALA A 195 6.25 -23.57 -19.27
C ALA A 195 5.25 -22.92 -20.26
N GLU A 196 4.16 -23.59 -20.59
CA GLU A 196 3.12 -23.04 -21.47
C GLU A 196 2.27 -21.96 -20.76
N GLU A 197 1.96 -22.15 -19.47
CA GLU A 197 1.31 -21.12 -18.65
C GLU A 197 2.20 -19.89 -18.49
N ALA A 198 3.51 -20.09 -18.26
CA ALA A 198 4.48 -18.99 -18.22
C ALA A 198 4.51 -18.21 -19.53
N LYS A 199 4.58 -18.92 -20.66
CA LYS A 199 4.53 -18.31 -21.99
C LYS A 199 3.24 -17.50 -22.20
N THR A 200 2.10 -18.04 -21.79
CA THR A 200 0.79 -17.37 -21.86
C THR A 200 0.78 -16.08 -21.03
N GLY A 201 1.35 -16.11 -19.82
CA GLY A 201 1.52 -14.94 -18.96
C GLY A 201 2.36 -13.84 -19.62
N TYR A 202 3.52 -14.19 -20.18
CA TYR A 202 4.36 -13.23 -20.91
C TYR A 202 3.64 -12.66 -22.14
N GLU A 203 2.88 -13.46 -22.89
CA GLU A 203 2.09 -12.96 -24.03
C GLU A 203 1.01 -11.96 -23.60
N ALA A 204 0.33 -12.24 -22.49
CA ALA A 204 -0.66 -11.32 -21.93
C ALA A 204 -0.01 -10.00 -21.47
N ALA A 205 1.16 -10.06 -20.82
CA ALA A 205 1.90 -8.87 -20.40
C ALA A 205 2.41 -8.03 -21.59
N ILE A 206 2.93 -8.69 -22.64
CA ILE A 206 3.35 -7.99 -23.87
C ILE A 206 2.15 -7.31 -24.53
N LYS A 207 1.02 -8.02 -24.66
CA LYS A 207 -0.21 -7.46 -25.23
C LYS A 207 -0.70 -6.27 -24.43
N TRP A 208 -0.66 -6.35 -23.10
CA TRP A 208 -1.02 -5.24 -22.22
C TRP A 208 -0.16 -4.00 -22.49
N ILE A 209 1.16 -4.17 -22.57
CA ILE A 209 2.08 -3.07 -22.90
C ILE A 209 1.78 -2.50 -24.29
N ASP A 210 1.50 -3.35 -25.27
CA ASP A 210 1.17 -2.92 -26.64
C ASP A 210 -0.14 -2.12 -26.71
N GLU A 211 -1.13 -2.45 -25.87
CA GLU A 211 -2.45 -1.80 -25.84
C GLU A 211 -2.49 -0.55 -24.96
N LYS A 212 -1.83 -0.58 -23.79
CA LYS A 212 -1.90 0.47 -22.75
C LYS A 212 -0.68 1.39 -22.72
N GLY A 213 0.43 0.98 -23.33
CA GLY A 213 1.68 1.75 -23.35
C GLY A 213 2.46 1.73 -22.03
N HIS A 214 2.09 0.88 -21.07
CA HIS A 214 2.79 0.73 -19.79
C HIS A 214 2.77 -0.72 -19.29
N ALA A 215 3.68 -1.06 -18.38
CA ALA A 215 3.82 -2.39 -17.80
C ALA A 215 3.10 -2.54 -16.44
N PHE A 216 2.43 -1.50 -15.95
CA PHE A 216 1.67 -1.56 -14.70
C PHE A 216 0.39 -2.41 -14.84
N ILE A 217 0.43 -3.63 -14.31
CA ILE A 217 -0.67 -4.62 -14.32
C ILE A 217 -1.04 -4.93 -12.87
N GLY A 218 -2.18 -4.44 -12.39
CA GLY A 218 -2.66 -4.67 -11.03
C GLY A 218 -3.80 -5.70 -10.95
N ASN A 219 -4.48 -5.73 -9.81
CA ASN A 219 -5.64 -6.59 -9.54
C ASN A 219 -6.78 -5.85 -8.80
N GLY A 220 -6.76 -4.52 -8.77
CA GLY A 220 -7.73 -3.68 -8.07
C GLY A 220 -9.03 -3.42 -8.85
N ALA A 221 -9.97 -2.71 -8.21
CA ALA A 221 -11.27 -2.33 -8.80
C ALA A 221 -11.15 -1.37 -10.00
N PHE A 222 -9.98 -0.76 -10.18
CA PHE A 222 -9.64 0.12 -11.29
C PHE A 222 -8.28 -0.26 -11.83
N TYR A 223 -8.08 -0.07 -13.12
CA TYR A 223 -6.78 -0.21 -13.77
C TYR A 223 -6.37 1.10 -14.44
N LEU A 224 -5.07 1.25 -14.64
CA LEU A 224 -4.51 2.39 -15.36
C LEU A 224 -4.81 2.21 -16.85
N GLU A 225 -5.62 3.10 -17.41
CA GLU A 225 -6.00 3.07 -18.82
C GLU A 225 -5.04 3.92 -19.67
N LYS A 226 -4.68 5.11 -19.16
CA LYS A 226 -3.73 6.01 -19.79
C LYS A 226 -2.86 6.70 -18.76
N TYR A 227 -1.61 6.91 -19.13
CA TYR A 227 -0.64 7.68 -18.37
C TYR A 227 0.08 8.64 -19.32
N ASP A 228 -0.04 9.95 -19.06
CA ASP A 228 0.73 10.98 -19.76
C ASP A 228 1.45 11.88 -18.74
N PRO A 229 2.76 11.66 -18.51
CA PRO A 229 3.53 12.47 -17.58
C PRO A 229 3.76 13.90 -18.09
N THR A 230 3.64 14.16 -19.40
CA THR A 230 3.89 15.47 -20.01
C THR A 230 2.81 16.47 -19.62
N THR A 231 1.55 16.01 -19.57
CA THR A 231 0.39 16.83 -19.18
C THR A 231 -0.06 16.57 -17.74
N ASN A 232 0.70 15.77 -16.97
CA ASN A 232 0.33 15.32 -15.63
C ASN A 232 -1.09 14.71 -15.58
N TYR A 233 -1.37 13.77 -16.51
CA TYR A 233 -2.68 13.15 -16.70
C TYR A 233 -2.64 11.65 -16.45
N ILE A 234 -3.66 11.16 -15.73
CA ILE A 234 -3.88 9.75 -15.41
C ILE A 234 -5.36 9.44 -15.66
N GLU A 235 -5.64 8.39 -16.42
CA GLU A 235 -6.99 7.85 -16.62
C GLU A 235 -7.09 6.49 -15.93
N LEU A 236 -8.06 6.33 -15.04
CA LEU A 236 -8.39 5.07 -14.41
C LEU A 236 -9.73 4.56 -14.94
N THR A 237 -9.76 3.33 -15.44
CA THR A 237 -10.99 2.68 -15.89
C THR A 237 -11.39 1.63 -14.87
N ALA A 238 -12.69 1.55 -14.58
CA ALA A 238 -13.21 0.55 -13.67
C ALA A 238 -13.01 -0.85 -14.26
N PHE A 239 -12.43 -1.75 -13.47
CA PHE A 239 -12.26 -3.15 -13.85
C PHE A 239 -13.62 -3.85 -13.68
N ARG A 240 -14.18 -4.31 -14.80
CA ARG A 240 -15.51 -4.94 -14.89
C ARG A 240 -15.40 -6.39 -15.36
N ASP A 241 -14.33 -7.05 -14.95
CA ASP A 241 -14.15 -8.48 -15.15
C ASP A 241 -15.15 -9.26 -14.26
N PRO A 242 -15.89 -10.24 -14.81
CA PRO A 242 -16.83 -11.04 -14.04
C PRO A 242 -16.22 -11.82 -12.86
N GLU A 243 -14.93 -12.12 -12.91
CA GLU A 243 -14.18 -12.81 -11.84
C GLU A 243 -13.67 -11.83 -10.76
N TYR A 244 -13.88 -10.52 -10.91
CA TYR A 244 -13.53 -9.56 -9.85
C TYR A 244 -14.43 -9.79 -8.62
N PRO A 245 -13.85 -10.02 -7.41
CA PRO A 245 -14.60 -10.57 -6.28
C PRO A 245 -15.58 -9.60 -5.61
N PHE A 246 -15.55 -8.31 -5.97
CA PHE A 246 -16.35 -7.29 -5.32
C PHE A 246 -17.25 -6.57 -6.31
N THR A 247 -18.55 -6.50 -6.01
CA THR A 247 -19.48 -5.63 -6.73
C THR A 247 -19.20 -4.16 -6.40
N PRO A 248 -19.65 -3.20 -7.23
CA PRO A 248 -19.43 -1.77 -6.98
C PRO A 248 -19.96 -1.27 -5.63
N ASP A 249 -20.96 -1.95 -5.06
CA ASP A 249 -21.61 -1.63 -3.78
C ASP A 249 -21.00 -2.35 -2.58
N TYR A 250 -20.13 -3.35 -2.78
CA TYR A 250 -19.57 -4.16 -1.69
C TYR A 250 -18.81 -3.31 -0.66
N TRP A 251 -17.78 -2.59 -1.07
CA TRP A 251 -16.97 -1.75 -0.16
C TRP A 251 -17.76 -0.58 0.42
N PRO A 252 -18.58 0.16 -0.36
CA PRO A 252 -19.51 1.14 0.21
C PRO A 252 -20.40 0.56 1.32
N SER A 253 -20.88 -0.67 1.17
CA SER A 253 -21.71 -1.35 2.18
C SER A 253 -20.89 -1.80 3.40
N VAL A 254 -19.69 -2.34 3.20
CA VAL A 254 -18.80 -2.79 4.29
C VAL A 254 -18.34 -1.61 5.14
N PHE A 255 -18.05 -0.47 4.51
CA PHE A 255 -17.60 0.74 5.20
C PHE A 255 -18.75 1.70 5.55
N ALA A 256 -20.00 1.28 5.40
CA ALA A 256 -21.16 2.11 5.73
C ALA A 256 -21.07 2.55 7.19
N THR A 257 -21.06 3.86 7.41
CA THR A 257 -20.83 4.46 8.73
C THR A 257 -21.26 5.92 8.74
N THR A 258 -21.39 6.50 9.92
CA THR A 258 -21.50 7.94 10.08
C THR A 258 -20.10 8.53 10.17
N THR A 259 -19.85 9.58 9.39
CA THR A 259 -18.60 10.35 9.44
C THR A 259 -18.90 11.76 9.92
N VAL A 260 -17.99 12.36 10.67
CA VAL A 260 -18.03 13.79 10.97
C VAL A 260 -17.50 14.55 9.75
N ARG A 261 -18.14 15.66 9.40
CA ARG A 261 -17.64 16.59 8.38
C ARG A 261 -17.57 17.99 8.96
N ILE A 262 -16.40 18.61 8.82
CA ILE A 262 -16.22 20.04 9.07
C ILE A 262 -16.62 20.76 7.79
N ASP A 263 -17.79 21.40 7.81
CA ASP A 263 -18.37 22.07 6.64
C ASP A 263 -17.73 23.42 6.35
N ASP A 264 -17.31 24.13 7.40
CA ASP A 264 -16.84 25.51 7.34
C ASP A 264 -15.97 25.82 8.57
N VAL A 265 -14.89 26.57 8.35
CA VAL A 265 -14.04 27.11 9.41
C VAL A 265 -13.86 28.60 9.15
N ASP A 266 -14.46 29.41 10.01
CA ASP A 266 -14.31 30.86 10.03
C ASP A 266 -13.18 31.20 11.01
N ILE A 267 -12.01 31.47 10.44
CA ILE A 267 -10.81 31.88 11.15
C ILE A 267 -10.25 33.15 10.48
N PRO A 268 -9.86 34.18 11.24
CA PRO A 268 -9.18 35.34 10.70
C PRO A 268 -7.88 34.94 9.98
N ALA A 269 -7.67 35.42 8.76
CA ALA A 269 -6.40 35.20 8.05
C ALA A 269 -5.22 35.90 8.73
N ILE A 270 -5.49 37.02 9.43
CA ILE A 270 -4.51 37.81 10.18
C ILE A 270 -5.05 38.05 11.58
N TYR A 271 -4.21 37.81 12.58
CA TYR A 271 -4.47 38.11 13.98
C TYR A 271 -3.39 39.06 14.52
N LEU A 272 -3.81 40.19 15.07
CA LEU A 272 -2.93 41.25 15.58
C LEU A 272 -2.78 41.09 17.09
N ARG A 273 -1.67 40.50 17.56
CA ARG A 273 -1.49 40.16 18.98
C ARG A 273 -1.42 41.40 19.88
N GLU A 274 -0.99 42.55 19.33
CA GLU A 274 -0.95 43.83 20.04
C GLU A 274 -2.32 44.35 20.51
N LYS A 275 -3.42 43.83 19.95
CA LYS A 275 -4.77 44.19 20.39
C LYS A 275 -5.20 43.51 21.67
N GLU A 276 -4.51 42.44 22.09
CA GLU A 276 -4.86 41.63 23.27
C GLU A 276 -6.33 41.15 23.24
N GLU A 277 -6.88 40.89 22.05
CA GLU A 277 -8.24 40.40 21.84
C GLU A 277 -8.27 38.88 21.70
N ASP A 278 -9.34 38.22 22.16
CA ASP A 278 -9.55 36.80 21.94
C ASP A 278 -9.58 36.45 20.43
N LEU A 279 -8.88 35.39 20.04
CA LEU A 279 -9.02 34.79 18.71
C LEU A 279 -10.21 33.83 18.73
N SER A 280 -11.34 34.28 18.16
CA SER A 280 -12.54 33.45 17.96
C SER A 280 -12.44 32.69 16.64
N ILE A 281 -12.66 31.38 16.70
CA ILE A 281 -12.73 30.46 15.56
C ILE A 281 -14.09 29.80 15.59
N LYS A 282 -14.86 29.95 14.51
CA LYS A 282 -16.17 29.30 14.39
C LYS A 282 -16.11 28.14 13.42
N VAL A 283 -16.65 27.00 13.84
CA VAL A 283 -16.60 25.74 13.11
C VAL A 283 -18.02 25.25 12.91
N LYS A 284 -18.41 24.96 11.65
CA LYS A 284 -19.68 24.27 11.36
C LYS A 284 -19.41 22.81 11.10
N VAL A 285 -20.20 21.96 11.74
CA VAL A 285 -20.05 20.51 11.70
C VAL A 285 -21.38 19.84 11.32
N SER A 286 -21.28 18.81 10.50
CA SER A 286 -22.36 17.88 10.18
C SER A 286 -21.95 16.43 10.37
N GLU A 287 -22.92 15.57 10.59
CA GLU A 287 -22.81 14.12 10.45
C GLU A 287 -23.17 13.75 9.01
N VAL A 288 -22.35 12.95 8.35
CA VAL A 288 -22.59 12.47 7.00
C VAL A 288 -22.69 10.95 7.02
N LEU A 289 -23.86 10.44 6.61
CA LEU A 289 -24.05 9.01 6.43
C LEU A 289 -23.35 8.57 5.13
N TYR A 290 -22.32 7.74 5.26
CA TYR A 290 -21.64 7.11 4.15
C TYR A 290 -22.26 5.71 3.91
N PRO A 291 -22.52 5.31 2.66
CA PRO A 291 -22.16 5.97 1.40
C PRO A 291 -23.22 6.91 0.79
N GLU A 292 -24.40 7.07 1.39
CA GLU A 292 -25.50 7.86 0.83
C GLU A 292 -25.14 9.35 0.65
N GLY A 293 -24.18 9.86 1.41
CA GLY A 293 -23.74 11.25 1.39
C GLY A 293 -24.75 12.22 1.99
N THR A 294 -25.76 11.71 2.71
CA THR A 294 -26.78 12.54 3.35
C THR A 294 -26.18 13.19 4.59
N ALA A 295 -26.16 14.54 4.60
CA ALA A 295 -25.66 15.31 5.72
C ALA A 295 -26.79 15.74 6.66
N LYS A 296 -26.58 15.56 7.96
CA LYS A 296 -27.40 16.09 9.05
C LYS A 296 -26.55 17.09 9.84
N ILE A 297 -27.09 18.27 10.11
CA ILE A 297 -26.43 19.25 10.98
C ILE A 297 -26.15 18.60 12.35
N ALA A 298 -24.94 18.76 12.88
CA ALA A 298 -24.58 18.17 14.15
C ALA A 298 -25.42 18.78 15.29
N GLU A 299 -25.98 17.90 16.14
CA GLU A 299 -26.78 18.30 17.31
C GLU A 299 -25.93 18.40 18.59
N GLY A 300 -24.65 18.01 18.51
CA GLY A 300 -23.67 18.00 19.58
C GLY A 300 -22.36 17.39 19.09
N GLY A 301 -21.44 17.12 20.01
CA GLY A 301 -20.11 16.58 19.71
C GLY A 301 -19.02 17.35 20.46
N GLU A 302 -17.77 16.93 20.27
CA GLU A 302 -16.59 17.62 20.74
C GLU A 302 -15.88 18.26 19.55
N VAL A 303 -15.50 19.53 19.69
CA VAL A 303 -14.69 20.25 18.72
C VAL A 303 -13.56 20.92 19.49
N SER A 304 -12.34 20.87 18.95
CA SER A 304 -11.20 21.60 19.50
C SER A 304 -10.36 22.23 18.39
N ALA A 305 -9.66 23.30 18.73
CA ALA A 305 -8.61 23.88 17.89
C ALA A 305 -7.27 23.75 18.61
N MET A 306 -6.27 23.21 17.91
CA MET A 306 -4.90 23.11 18.38
C MET A 306 -4.03 24.10 17.62
N LEU A 307 -3.48 25.08 18.35
CA LEU A 307 -2.46 25.99 17.85
C LEU A 307 -1.10 25.29 17.93
N ILE A 308 -0.51 25.01 16.76
CA ILE A 308 0.81 24.38 16.64
C ILE A 308 1.85 25.50 16.51
N THR A 309 2.74 25.57 17.48
CA THR A 309 3.86 26.52 17.51
C THR A 309 5.19 25.78 17.28
N PRO A 310 6.32 26.48 17.12
CA PRO A 310 7.64 25.84 17.05
C PRO A 310 8.03 25.03 18.29
N THR A 311 7.40 25.28 19.44
CA THR A 311 7.81 24.71 20.74
C THR A 311 6.72 23.90 21.44
N GLU A 312 5.45 24.09 21.09
CA GLU A 312 4.32 23.48 21.79
C GLU A 312 3.06 23.35 20.92
N GLU A 313 2.16 22.49 21.38
CA GLU A 313 0.82 22.29 20.82
C GLU A 313 -0.22 22.68 21.88
N LEU A 314 -0.94 23.78 21.65
CA LEU A 314 -1.90 24.35 22.60
C LEU A 314 -3.33 24.04 22.14
N SER A 315 -4.07 23.24 22.91
CA SER A 315 -5.42 22.77 22.54
C SER A 315 -6.52 23.49 23.32
N TYR A 316 -7.53 23.98 22.60
CA TYR A 316 -8.66 24.73 23.12
C TYR A 316 -9.97 24.07 22.72
N GLN A 317 -10.83 23.80 23.71
CA GLN A 317 -12.13 23.18 23.50
C GLN A 317 -13.16 24.20 23.03
N ALA A 318 -13.98 23.81 22.06
CA ALA A 318 -15.06 24.64 21.56
C ALA A 318 -16.28 24.59 22.47
N LYS A 319 -17.03 25.68 22.48
CA LYS A 319 -18.39 25.72 22.99
C LYS A 319 -19.37 25.46 21.86
N PHE A 320 -20.30 24.52 22.07
CA PHE A 320 -21.41 24.32 21.14
C PHE A 320 -22.41 25.48 21.23
N LEU A 321 -22.68 26.12 20.10
CA LEU A 321 -23.60 27.26 19.96
C LEU A 321 -24.97 26.85 19.40
N GLY A 322 -25.14 25.59 18.99
CA GLY A 322 -26.37 25.07 18.39
C GLY A 322 -26.31 24.98 16.86
N ALA A 323 -27.15 24.13 16.28
CA ALA A 323 -27.24 23.93 14.83
C ALA A 323 -25.88 23.67 14.16
N GLY A 324 -25.09 22.76 14.74
CA GLY A 324 -23.77 22.37 14.24
C GLY A 324 -22.68 23.44 14.37
N LEU A 325 -22.98 24.60 14.95
CA LEU A 325 -22.01 25.68 15.14
C LEU A 325 -21.28 25.51 16.47
N PHE A 326 -19.95 25.56 16.41
CA PHE A 326 -19.05 25.54 17.55
C PHE A 326 -18.16 26.77 17.52
N GLU A 327 -17.79 27.29 18.68
CA GLU A 327 -16.85 28.41 18.81
C GLU A 327 -15.71 28.04 19.75
N VAL A 328 -14.48 28.11 19.22
CA VAL A 328 -13.26 27.99 20.00
C VAL A 328 -12.73 29.39 20.27
N ILE A 329 -12.35 29.64 21.52
CA ILE A 329 -11.70 30.88 21.94
C ILE A 329 -10.26 30.57 22.31
N ILE A 330 -9.32 31.13 21.55
CA ILE A 330 -7.89 31.10 21.89
C ILE A 330 -7.57 32.44 22.57
N PRO A 331 -7.14 32.41 23.85
CA PRO A 331 -6.86 33.62 24.60
C PRO A 331 -5.59 34.30 24.08
N PRO A 332 -5.46 35.64 24.19
CA PRO A 332 -4.31 36.37 23.68
C PRO A 332 -2.98 35.89 24.29
N GLU A 333 -3.00 35.38 25.52
CA GLU A 333 -1.82 34.82 26.19
C GLU A 333 -1.18 33.65 25.45
N ALA A 334 -1.95 32.93 24.63
CA ALA A 334 -1.47 31.82 23.81
C ALA A 334 -0.57 32.28 22.64
N THR A 335 -0.67 33.56 22.27
CA THR A 335 -0.02 34.11 21.07
C THR A 335 0.93 35.27 21.37
N LYS A 336 0.93 35.78 22.62
CA LYS A 336 1.68 36.98 23.02
C LYS A 336 3.19 36.90 22.74
N ASP A 337 3.77 35.71 22.92
CA ASP A 337 5.21 35.46 22.79
C ASP A 337 5.57 34.86 21.41
N LEU A 338 4.57 34.71 20.52
CA LEU A 338 4.79 34.21 19.17
C LEU A 338 5.41 35.31 18.30
N GLU A 339 6.49 34.96 17.61
CA GLU A 339 7.06 35.79 16.56
C GLU A 339 6.03 36.07 15.45
N GLY A 340 6.24 37.16 14.70
CA GLY A 340 5.41 37.43 13.52
C GLY A 340 5.58 36.33 12.47
N GLY A 341 4.48 35.69 12.06
CA GLY A 341 4.58 34.56 11.14
C GLY A 341 3.28 33.79 10.92
N SER A 342 3.34 32.76 10.07
CA SER A 342 2.23 31.86 9.80
C SER A 342 2.26 30.68 10.77
N TYR A 343 1.12 30.39 11.39
CA TYR A 343 0.93 29.30 12.34
C TYR A 343 -0.20 28.38 11.86
N THR A 344 -0.09 27.10 12.18
CA THR A 344 -1.12 26.10 11.86
C THR A 344 -2.10 25.97 13.01
N ILE A 345 -3.39 26.03 12.69
CA ILE A 345 -4.47 25.62 13.58
C ILE A 345 -5.03 24.31 13.06
N LEU A 346 -4.90 23.24 13.84
CA LEU A 346 -5.55 21.97 13.56
C LEU A 346 -6.91 21.94 14.27
N ILE A 347 -7.99 21.99 13.51
CA ILE A 347 -9.35 21.79 14.02
C ILE A 347 -9.64 20.29 14.01
N SER A 348 -10.13 19.76 15.12
CA SER A 348 -10.59 18.37 15.25
C SER A 348 -12.03 18.33 15.73
N SER A 349 -12.81 17.40 15.21
CA SER A 349 -14.20 17.19 15.61
C SER A 349 -14.53 15.71 15.75
N SER A 350 -15.22 15.36 16.83
CA SER A 350 -15.71 14.02 17.11
C SER A 350 -17.18 14.06 17.52
N ILE A 351 -17.91 13.03 17.09
CA ILE A 351 -19.30 12.77 17.50
C ILE A 351 -19.35 11.30 17.88
N GLU A 352 -20.01 10.97 18.99
CA GLU A 352 -20.09 9.59 19.49
C GLU A 352 -20.67 8.66 18.40
N GLY A 353 -19.95 7.57 18.11
CA GLY A 353 -20.36 6.60 17.09
C GLY A 353 -20.05 7.00 15.65
N ALA A 354 -19.50 8.19 15.40
CA ALA A 354 -19.06 8.63 14.08
C ALA A 354 -17.53 8.58 13.94
N VAL A 355 -17.04 8.41 12.70
CA VAL A 355 -15.62 8.58 12.38
C VAL A 355 -15.26 10.06 12.51
N PRO A 356 -14.29 10.44 13.36
CA PRO A 356 -13.94 11.84 13.58
C PRO A 356 -13.28 12.47 12.35
N ALA A 357 -13.27 13.80 12.30
CA ALA A 357 -12.64 14.58 11.23
C ALA A 357 -11.69 15.63 11.76
N SER A 358 -10.70 15.99 10.96
CA SER A 358 -9.82 17.12 11.22
C SER A 358 -9.49 17.89 9.94
N ILE A 359 -9.20 19.17 10.09
CA ILE A 359 -8.74 20.04 9.02
C ILE A 359 -7.68 21.00 9.55
N ALA A 360 -6.63 21.22 8.78
CA ALA A 360 -5.64 22.24 9.07
C ALA A 360 -6.04 23.57 8.41
N SER A 361 -5.97 24.65 9.18
CA SER A 361 -6.07 26.03 8.70
C SER A 361 -4.81 26.79 9.09
N SER A 362 -4.56 27.93 8.47
CA SER A 362 -3.42 28.78 8.79
C SER A 362 -3.87 30.16 9.22
N ILE A 363 -3.15 30.72 10.17
CA ILE A 363 -3.33 32.10 10.63
C ILE A 363 -1.99 32.81 10.63
N VAL A 364 -1.97 34.06 10.19
CA VAL A 364 -0.78 34.92 10.31
C VAL A 364 -0.90 35.74 11.57
N VAL A 365 -0.01 35.50 12.53
CA VAL A 365 0.11 36.27 13.77
C VAL A 365 1.06 37.43 13.52
N TYR A 366 0.61 38.65 13.81
CA TYR A 366 1.36 39.90 13.63
C TYR A 366 1.51 40.68 14.92
#